data_AF-A0A351FJ62-F1
#
_entry.id   AF-A0A351FJ62-F1
#
_cell.length_a   1.000
_cell.length_b   1.000
_cell.length_c   1.000
_cell.angle_alpha   90.00
_cell.angle_beta   90.00
_cell.angle_gamma   90.00
#
_symmetry.space_group_name_H-M   'P 1'
#
loop_
_entity.id
_entity.type
_entity.pdbx_description
1 polymer ?
#
loop_
_entity_poly.entity_id
_entity_poly.type
_entity_poly.pdbx_seq_one_letter_code
_entity_poly.pdbx_strand_id
1 'polypeptide(L)'
;MIVIPKWFAGFSLCFLLACDAEVSQPEFVEEPGEPVDLSSYFITPTLCSDSEGPTCASLRLGDTHLTTTSPAQGKLFACVAGNAGAPGSDPARITWIDWAAGTWNLLAKPFLPAGSFSPQSGSVSVSEVGGIRSITVNNLPVDGKIGDWPMTQYAMLSAIDRNPGVPAATNVTFNIPISPVVSVTPSCTSLGAIGVTLNGVVLYNAVDARGNDAVAHEIVDEFGGHPAMSAYHYHYLPERLDSAPMSDGHSGLVGYIRDGFGLYGYDGEGGVELTNADLDECHGHDHSPLGYHYHATIEYPYTIGCYRGDPESAFFSSASAFEDKVSTIPQEVKTEPARAFLRGMIAHHQQALDMVALVRRSTYGRDIREIAVRMQIAQAEEIKLMQSWLNGDVILDGDVEVVSGDQDRLMPGMLSEERMAKLRAAQGEDFDRLFLQSMIEHHEGAIEMVRVFLERFGSLGDTIVLDWFIDHIKAEQGIEVARMSRILARLQ
;
A
#
# COMPACT_ATOMS: atom_id res chain seq x y z
N MET A 1 -2.36 44.18 -58.68
CA MET A 1 -2.34 44.42 -60.14
C MET A 1 -2.87 43.15 -60.81
N ILE A 2 -4.03 43.22 -61.48
CA ILE A 2 -4.55 42.25 -62.52
C ILE A 2 -4.64 40.76 -62.07
N VAL A 3 -5.76 40.20 -61.57
CA VAL A 3 -7.05 39.80 -62.22
C VAL A 3 -7.10 38.35 -62.81
N ILE A 4 -7.74 37.44 -62.03
CA ILE A 4 -8.69 36.30 -62.33
C ILE A 4 -9.15 36.18 -63.82
N PRO A 5 -9.35 34.99 -64.50
CA PRO A 5 -10.26 33.89 -64.05
C PRO A 5 -10.23 32.41 -64.64
N LYS A 6 -10.63 31.39 -63.82
CA LYS A 6 -11.43 30.15 -64.20
C LYS A 6 -10.82 29.07 -65.17
N TRP A 7 -11.31 27.81 -65.39
CA TRP A 7 -12.30 26.87 -64.77
C TRP A 7 -12.06 25.39 -65.22
N PHE A 8 -12.73 24.43 -64.55
CA PHE A 8 -13.04 23.00 -64.85
C PHE A 8 -12.87 22.42 -66.28
N ALA A 9 -12.37 21.18 -66.38
CA ALA A 9 -13.15 19.94 -66.67
C ALA A 9 -12.29 18.78 -67.26
N GLY A 10 -12.55 17.52 -66.87
CA GLY A 10 -11.97 16.32 -67.51
C GLY A 10 -12.13 15.03 -66.68
N PHE A 11 -12.83 14.02 -67.22
CA PHE A 11 -13.25 12.80 -66.52
C PHE A 11 -12.33 11.58 -66.80
N SER A 12 -12.28 10.66 -65.84
CA SER A 12 -11.97 9.21 -65.94
C SER A 12 -11.00 8.66 -67.00
N LEU A 13 -10.00 7.89 -66.53
CA LEU A 13 -10.10 6.41 -66.64
C LEU A 13 -9.23 5.70 -65.59
N CYS A 14 -9.72 4.59 -65.05
CA CYS A 14 -8.88 3.60 -64.35
C CYS A 14 -8.03 2.84 -65.37
N PHE A 15 -6.82 2.40 -64.99
CA PHE A 15 -6.54 0.95 -64.86
C PHE A 15 -5.26 0.70 -64.04
N LEU A 16 -5.19 -0.51 -63.47
CA LEU A 16 -4.15 -0.99 -62.57
C LEU A 16 -2.88 -1.51 -63.30
N LEU A 17 -1.86 -1.82 -62.48
CA LEU A 17 -0.71 -2.72 -62.70
C LEU A 17 0.61 -2.14 -63.24
N ALA A 18 1.49 -1.87 -62.27
CA ALA A 18 2.83 -2.48 -62.10
C ALA A 18 3.88 -2.43 -63.23
N CYS A 19 5.05 -1.88 -62.89
CA CYS A 19 6.37 -2.33 -63.35
C CYS A 19 7.41 -2.06 -62.25
N ASP A 20 8.44 -2.91 -62.20
CA ASP A 20 9.41 -3.00 -61.11
C ASP A 20 10.48 -1.90 -61.08
N ALA A 21 10.96 -1.61 -59.86
CA ALA A 21 12.33 -1.19 -59.61
C ALA A 21 12.69 -1.46 -58.14
N GLU A 22 13.46 -2.53 -57.88
CA GLU A 22 14.05 -2.76 -56.57
C GLU A 22 15.07 -1.65 -56.25
N VAL A 23 14.79 -0.86 -55.21
CA VAL A 23 15.81 -0.02 -54.56
C VAL A 23 16.19 -0.72 -53.27
N SER A 24 17.32 -1.42 -53.29
CA SER A 24 17.93 -1.96 -52.08
C SER A 24 18.30 -0.80 -51.17
N GLN A 25 17.58 -0.67 -50.04
CA GLN A 25 18.01 0.22 -48.97
C GLN A 25 19.28 -0.37 -48.36
N PRO A 26 20.29 0.46 -48.03
CA PRO A 26 21.45 -0.04 -47.31
C PRO A 26 21.00 -0.52 -45.92
N GLU A 27 21.33 -1.76 -45.59
CA GLU A 27 21.20 -2.25 -44.22
C GLU A 27 22.10 -1.37 -43.33
N PHE A 28 21.47 -0.53 -42.51
CA PHE A 28 22.14 0.06 -41.36
C PHE A 28 22.40 -1.06 -40.37
N VAL A 29 23.59 -1.67 -40.49
CA VAL A 29 24.18 -2.41 -39.38
C VAL A 29 24.43 -1.37 -38.29
N GLU A 30 23.61 -1.37 -37.23
CA GLU A 30 24.00 -0.72 -35.99
C GLU A 30 25.29 -1.40 -35.52
N GLU A 31 26.42 -0.68 -35.58
CA GLU A 31 27.59 -1.12 -34.85
C GLU A 31 27.19 -1.20 -33.36
N PRO A 32 27.59 -2.26 -32.63
CA PRO A 32 27.28 -2.37 -31.22
C PRO A 32 27.92 -1.17 -30.51
N GLY A 33 27.06 -0.24 -30.05
CA GLY A 33 27.50 0.98 -29.40
C GLY A 33 28.45 0.67 -28.25
N GLU A 34 29.44 1.55 -28.04
CA GLU A 34 30.40 1.38 -26.95
C GLU A 34 29.67 1.13 -25.62
N PRO A 35 30.20 0.26 -24.74
CA PRO A 35 29.60 0.00 -23.44
C PRO A 35 29.36 1.33 -22.71
N VAL A 36 28.11 1.57 -22.32
CA VAL A 36 27.73 2.80 -21.61
C VAL A 36 28.44 2.81 -20.27
N ASP A 37 29.39 3.74 -20.10
CA ASP A 37 30.08 3.93 -18.84
C ASP A 37 29.13 4.56 -17.82
N LEU A 38 28.77 3.77 -16.80
CA LEU A 38 27.88 4.17 -15.71
C LEU A 38 28.65 4.53 -14.42
N SER A 39 29.99 4.51 -14.43
CA SER A 39 30.82 4.65 -13.23
C SER A 39 30.63 5.97 -12.48
N SER A 40 30.18 7.03 -13.17
CA SER A 40 29.82 8.32 -12.57
C SER A 40 28.53 8.29 -11.73
N TYR A 41 27.77 7.19 -11.78
CA TYR A 41 26.53 6.96 -11.01
C TYR A 41 26.72 5.94 -9.87
N PHE A 42 27.92 5.39 -9.68
CA PHE A 42 28.18 4.42 -8.63
C PHE A 42 28.44 5.14 -7.29
N ILE A 43 27.93 4.56 -6.21
CA ILE A 43 28.18 5.02 -4.84
C ILE A 43 29.12 4.04 -4.12
N THR A 44 29.71 4.47 -3.01
CA THR A 44 30.49 3.59 -2.12
C THR A 44 29.90 3.73 -0.71
N PRO A 45 28.95 2.85 -0.32
CA PRO A 45 28.38 2.86 1.01
C PRO A 45 29.45 2.54 2.06
N THR A 46 29.31 3.15 3.23
CA THR A 46 30.17 2.93 4.40
C THR A 46 30.08 1.50 4.89
N LEU A 47 28.87 0.90 4.86
CA LEU A 47 28.65 -0.54 5.15
C LEU A 47 29.46 -1.48 4.24
N CYS A 48 29.92 -1.01 3.08
CA CYS A 48 30.72 -1.79 2.14
C CYS A 48 32.23 -1.52 2.27
N SER A 49 32.68 -0.82 3.32
CA SER A 49 34.06 -0.34 3.45
C SER A 49 34.97 -1.20 4.33
N ASP A 50 34.40 -2.10 5.13
CA ASP A 50 35.13 -3.06 5.95
C ASP A 50 35.04 -4.50 5.37
N SER A 51 35.14 -5.51 6.24
CA SER A 51 35.07 -6.93 5.88
C SER A 51 34.16 -7.72 6.81
N GLU A 52 33.32 -7.03 7.57
CA GLU A 52 32.26 -7.59 8.39
C GLU A 52 30.98 -7.67 7.54
N GLY A 53 29.94 -8.34 8.04
CA GLY A 53 28.67 -8.46 7.32
C GLY A 53 28.72 -9.09 5.91
N PRO A 54 27.69 -8.81 5.08
CA PRO A 54 27.54 -9.37 3.73
C PRO A 54 28.44 -8.70 2.67
N THR A 55 29.01 -9.49 1.75
CA THR A 55 29.86 -8.94 0.69
C THR A 55 29.06 -8.14 -0.35
N CYS A 56 29.06 -6.80 -0.26
CA CYS A 56 28.36 -5.88 -1.18
C CYS A 56 28.62 -6.10 -2.69
N ALA A 57 29.77 -6.68 -3.05
CA ALA A 57 30.11 -6.99 -4.43
C ALA A 57 29.38 -8.24 -5.01
N SER A 58 28.69 -9.01 -4.17
CA SER A 58 27.98 -10.23 -4.53
C SER A 58 26.82 -10.51 -3.55
N LEU A 59 25.94 -9.52 -3.35
CA LEU A 59 24.72 -9.66 -2.56
C LEU A 59 23.77 -10.64 -3.23
N ARG A 60 23.02 -11.41 -2.44
CA ARG A 60 21.96 -12.31 -2.94
C ARG A 60 20.83 -11.53 -3.64
N LEU A 61 20.41 -11.98 -4.83
CA LEU A 61 19.31 -11.40 -5.59
C LEU A 61 17.94 -11.88 -5.07
N GLY A 62 17.05 -10.95 -4.76
CA GLY A 62 15.74 -11.22 -4.15
C GLY A 62 14.72 -11.99 -4.99
N ASP A 63 14.85 -12.04 -6.32
CA ASP A 63 13.84 -12.53 -7.28
C ASP A 63 13.32 -13.96 -6.98
N THR A 64 14.15 -14.83 -6.39
CA THR A 64 13.75 -16.22 -6.02
C THR A 64 13.35 -16.39 -4.56
N HIS A 65 13.35 -15.30 -3.80
CA HIS A 65 13.09 -15.25 -2.35
C HIS A 65 11.77 -14.53 -1.99
N LEU A 66 11.01 -14.06 -2.97
CA LEU A 66 9.59 -13.74 -2.82
C LEU A 66 8.76 -15.02 -2.58
N THR A 67 7.80 -14.95 -1.67
CA THR A 67 6.82 -16.02 -1.39
C THR A 67 5.45 -15.41 -1.08
N THR A 68 4.38 -16.12 -1.44
CA THR A 68 2.98 -15.73 -1.18
C THR A 68 2.21 -16.75 -0.33
N THR A 69 2.89 -17.78 0.18
CA THR A 69 2.25 -18.89 0.91
C THR A 69 2.51 -18.87 2.41
N SER A 70 3.73 -18.51 2.82
CA SER A 70 4.18 -18.57 4.21
C SER A 70 5.47 -17.77 4.42
N PRO A 71 5.71 -17.25 5.63
CA PRO A 71 6.99 -16.63 6.00
C PRO A 71 8.13 -17.66 6.05
N ALA A 72 9.36 -17.19 5.89
CA ALA A 72 10.59 -17.95 6.04
C ALA A 72 11.79 -17.00 6.21
N GLN A 73 12.80 -17.43 6.98
CA GLN A 73 14.02 -16.66 7.22
C GLN A 73 14.66 -16.21 5.89
N GLY A 74 15.00 -14.92 5.81
CA GLY A 74 15.54 -14.29 4.60
C GLY A 74 14.66 -14.39 3.36
N LYS A 75 13.33 -14.42 3.52
CA LYS A 75 12.36 -14.32 2.41
C LYS A 75 11.36 -13.20 2.66
N LEU A 76 10.83 -12.65 1.57
CA LEU A 76 9.70 -11.73 1.65
C LEU A 76 8.40 -12.52 1.48
N PHE A 77 7.55 -12.52 2.51
CA PHE A 77 6.17 -12.99 2.44
C PHE A 77 5.25 -11.83 2.06
N ALA A 78 4.92 -11.73 0.78
CA ALA A 78 4.01 -10.72 0.25
C ALA A 78 2.60 -11.30 0.00
N CYS A 79 1.56 -10.48 0.10
CA CYS A 79 0.18 -10.93 -0.07
C CYS A 79 -0.20 -11.24 -1.53
N VAL A 80 0.64 -10.83 -2.48
CA VAL A 80 0.52 -11.05 -3.92
C VAL A 80 1.93 -11.16 -4.52
N ALA A 81 2.06 -11.84 -5.67
CA ALA A 81 3.37 -12.15 -6.27
C ALA A 81 3.94 -11.02 -7.16
N GLY A 82 3.32 -9.84 -7.19
CA GLY A 82 3.57 -8.83 -8.22
C GLY A 82 2.86 -9.13 -9.54
N ASN A 83 3.06 -8.26 -10.54
CA ASN A 83 2.52 -8.39 -11.89
C ASN A 83 3.65 -8.33 -12.92
N ALA A 84 4.08 -9.48 -13.45
CA ALA A 84 5.16 -9.56 -14.44
C ALA A 84 4.94 -8.69 -15.71
N GLY A 85 3.71 -8.27 -16.00
CA GLY A 85 3.38 -7.34 -17.10
C GLY A 85 3.47 -5.85 -16.74
N ALA A 86 3.86 -5.50 -15.50
CA ALA A 86 4.00 -4.11 -15.07
C ALA A 86 5.21 -3.41 -15.74
N PRO A 87 5.20 -2.06 -15.83
CA PRO A 87 6.40 -1.28 -16.07
C PRO A 87 7.50 -1.56 -15.04
N GLY A 88 8.74 -1.20 -15.39
CA GLY A 88 9.96 -1.48 -14.62
C GLY A 88 11.15 -1.61 -15.57
N SER A 89 12.35 -1.76 -15.02
CA SER A 89 13.63 -1.77 -15.75
C SER A 89 13.72 -2.76 -16.91
N ASP A 90 14.62 -2.47 -17.86
CA ASP A 90 15.00 -3.31 -19.00
C ASP A 90 16.15 -4.26 -18.58
N PRO A 91 15.90 -5.57 -18.36
CA PRO A 91 16.92 -6.48 -17.84
C PRO A 91 18.12 -6.66 -18.79
N ALA A 92 17.95 -6.38 -20.09
CA ALA A 92 19.02 -6.46 -21.07
C ALA A 92 20.07 -5.33 -20.91
N ARG A 93 19.78 -4.32 -20.08
CA ARG A 93 20.66 -3.18 -19.77
C ARG A 93 21.22 -3.21 -18.35
N ILE A 94 20.81 -4.16 -17.54
CA ILE A 94 21.33 -4.36 -16.18
C ILE A 94 22.64 -5.14 -16.27
N THR A 95 23.75 -4.50 -15.87
CA THR A 95 25.11 -5.05 -15.96
C THR A 95 25.70 -5.49 -14.63
N TRP A 96 25.04 -5.19 -13.52
CA TRP A 96 25.50 -5.47 -12.15
C TRP A 96 24.84 -6.70 -11.50
N ILE A 97 23.88 -7.34 -12.18
CA ILE A 97 23.26 -8.60 -11.74
C ILE A 97 23.91 -9.78 -12.47
N ASP A 98 24.41 -10.76 -11.71
CA ASP A 98 24.77 -12.08 -12.22
C ASP A 98 23.57 -13.03 -12.05
N TRP A 99 22.79 -13.15 -13.14
CA TRP A 99 21.61 -14.00 -13.22
C TRP A 99 21.91 -15.50 -13.04
N ALA A 100 23.14 -15.94 -13.28
CA ALA A 100 23.53 -17.34 -13.16
C ALA A 100 23.98 -17.69 -11.72
N ALA A 101 24.63 -16.75 -11.04
CA ALA A 101 24.97 -16.85 -9.62
C ALA A 101 23.76 -16.56 -8.71
N GLY A 102 22.76 -15.81 -9.19
CA GLY A 102 21.66 -15.32 -8.36
C GLY A 102 22.12 -14.21 -7.41
N THR A 103 23.06 -13.38 -7.85
CA THR A 103 23.66 -12.30 -7.04
C THR A 103 23.75 -10.99 -7.80
N TRP A 104 23.97 -9.89 -7.09
CA TRP A 104 24.18 -8.56 -7.66
C TRP A 104 25.25 -7.77 -6.91
N ASN A 105 25.86 -6.82 -7.61
CA ASN A 105 26.97 -6.01 -7.11
C ASN A 105 26.50 -4.58 -6.85
N LEU A 106 26.33 -4.22 -5.58
CA LEU A 106 25.92 -2.89 -5.13
C LEU A 106 26.92 -1.80 -5.53
N LEU A 107 28.23 -2.13 -5.53
CA LEU A 107 29.32 -1.22 -5.89
C LEU A 107 29.44 -0.97 -7.40
N ALA A 108 28.69 -1.72 -8.22
CA ALA A 108 28.58 -1.53 -9.67
C ALA A 108 27.16 -1.14 -10.11
N LYS A 109 26.24 -0.92 -9.17
CA LYS A 109 24.89 -0.46 -9.46
C LYS A 109 24.88 1.08 -9.64
N PRO A 110 24.24 1.61 -10.70
CA PRO A 110 24.01 3.04 -10.84
C PRO A 110 22.86 3.54 -9.95
N PHE A 111 23.02 4.78 -9.49
CA PHE A 111 22.07 5.54 -8.69
C PHE A 111 21.80 6.91 -9.34
N LEU A 112 20.60 7.45 -9.16
CA LEU A 112 20.32 8.85 -9.54
C LEU A 112 21.08 9.78 -8.58
N PRO A 113 21.94 10.70 -9.06
CA PRO A 113 22.78 11.52 -8.19
C PRO A 113 21.99 12.67 -7.56
N ALA A 114 22.56 13.33 -6.56
CA ALA A 114 22.09 14.63 -6.10
C ALA A 114 22.27 15.72 -7.19
N GLY A 115 21.43 16.76 -7.15
CA GLY A 115 21.50 17.84 -8.13
C GLY A 115 20.76 19.11 -7.72
N SER A 116 19.97 19.65 -8.66
CA SER A 116 19.27 20.93 -8.54
C SER A 116 17.80 20.81 -8.13
N PHE A 117 17.22 19.61 -8.20
CA PHE A 117 15.87 19.32 -7.74
C PHE A 117 15.69 19.70 -6.27
N SER A 118 14.62 20.45 -5.99
CA SER A 118 14.34 21.00 -4.68
C SER A 118 12.82 20.96 -4.45
N PRO A 119 12.29 19.86 -3.89
CA PRO A 119 10.88 19.74 -3.57
C PRO A 119 10.57 20.54 -2.29
N GLN A 120 9.32 20.48 -1.82
CA GLN A 120 8.97 21.02 -0.51
C GLN A 120 9.76 20.31 0.60
N SER A 121 10.09 21.01 1.68
CA SER A 121 10.78 20.40 2.82
C SER A 121 9.96 19.25 3.41
N GLY A 122 10.64 18.17 3.80
CA GLY A 122 10.01 17.07 4.51
C GLY A 122 9.39 17.52 5.84
N SER A 123 8.32 16.86 6.26
CA SER A 123 7.68 17.07 7.55
C SER A 123 7.22 15.77 8.17
N VAL A 124 7.44 15.63 9.47
CA VAL A 124 6.92 14.55 10.32
C VAL A 124 6.26 15.19 11.54
N SER A 125 5.07 14.73 11.89
CA SER A 125 4.45 14.98 13.19
C SER A 125 4.01 13.67 13.81
N VAL A 126 4.34 13.49 15.09
CA VAL A 126 3.97 12.30 15.87
C VAL A 126 3.07 12.75 17.01
N SER A 127 1.98 12.02 17.24
CA SER A 127 1.16 12.16 18.44
C SER A 127 0.80 10.78 18.98
N GLU A 128 0.79 10.64 20.31
CA GLU A 128 0.44 9.39 20.97
C GLU A 128 -0.77 9.60 21.89
N VAL A 129 -1.88 8.93 21.60
CA VAL A 129 -3.12 8.99 22.42
C VAL A 129 -3.82 7.65 22.39
N GLY A 130 -4.34 7.20 23.54
CA GLY A 130 -5.21 6.04 23.64
C GLY A 130 -4.59 4.72 23.16
N GLY A 131 -3.27 4.55 23.35
CA GLY A 131 -2.55 3.36 22.90
C GLY A 131 -2.02 3.41 21.46
N ILE A 132 -2.21 4.53 20.75
CA ILE A 132 -1.89 4.66 19.32
C ILE A 132 -0.88 5.76 19.09
N ARG A 133 0.14 5.46 18.28
CA ARG A 133 1.04 6.42 17.64
C ARG A 133 0.47 6.79 16.29
N SER A 134 0.09 8.05 16.12
CA SER A 134 -0.29 8.64 14.84
C SER A 134 0.91 9.43 14.30
N ILE A 135 1.48 8.96 13.20
CA ILE A 135 2.61 9.56 12.48
C ILE A 135 2.09 10.13 11.18
N THR A 136 2.00 11.46 11.07
CA THR A 136 1.65 12.14 9.81
C THR A 136 2.93 12.64 9.16
N VAL A 137 3.12 12.29 7.90
CA VAL A 137 4.26 12.70 7.08
C VAL A 137 3.78 13.34 5.78
N ASN A 138 4.55 14.23 5.18
CA ASN A 138 4.29 14.70 3.81
C ASN A 138 5.00 13.85 2.74
N ASN A 139 5.53 12.69 3.14
CA ASN A 139 6.26 11.73 2.33
C ASN A 139 7.45 12.33 1.55
N LEU A 140 8.15 13.27 2.19
CA LEU A 140 9.42 13.81 1.72
C LEU A 140 10.44 13.81 2.89
N PRO A 141 11.73 13.60 2.61
CA PRO A 141 12.77 13.46 3.62
C PRO A 141 13.00 14.78 4.39
N VAL A 142 12.90 14.76 5.72
CA VAL A 142 13.13 15.93 6.60
C VAL A 142 14.59 16.40 6.59
N ASP A 143 15.53 15.49 6.30
CA ASP A 143 16.96 15.78 6.10
C ASP A 143 17.26 16.39 4.72
N GLY A 144 16.25 16.54 3.86
CA GLY A 144 16.38 17.13 2.52
C GLY A 144 17.19 16.28 1.54
N LYS A 145 17.43 15.01 1.87
CA LYS A 145 18.26 14.07 1.09
C LYS A 145 17.41 13.32 0.07
N ILE A 146 17.39 13.86 -1.16
CA ILE A 146 16.66 13.33 -2.32
C ILE A 146 17.45 13.64 -3.61
N GLY A 147 17.36 12.77 -4.61
CA GLY A 147 18.10 12.87 -5.88
C GLY A 147 17.56 13.92 -6.86
N ASP A 148 18.23 14.06 -8.01
CA ASP A 148 17.88 15.05 -9.04
C ASP A 148 16.72 14.62 -9.95
N TRP A 149 15.50 14.63 -9.40
CA TRP A 149 14.30 14.24 -10.12
C TRP A 149 13.79 15.34 -11.08
N PRO A 150 13.17 14.99 -12.24
CA PRO A 150 12.98 13.64 -12.76
C PRO A 150 14.25 13.01 -13.32
N MET A 151 14.37 11.70 -13.12
CA MET A 151 15.39 10.86 -13.77
C MET A 151 15.39 10.96 -15.29
N THR A 152 14.27 11.35 -15.93
CA THR A 152 14.17 11.51 -17.40
C THR A 152 15.15 12.51 -18.02
N GLN A 153 15.83 13.33 -17.21
CA GLN A 153 16.95 14.18 -17.63
C GLN A 153 18.26 13.39 -17.85
N TYR A 154 18.37 12.21 -17.25
CA TYR A 154 19.54 11.34 -17.27
C TYR A 154 19.35 10.21 -18.29
N ALA A 155 19.68 10.47 -19.55
CA ALA A 155 19.40 9.57 -20.67
C ALA A 155 19.95 8.14 -20.50
N MET A 156 21.09 7.98 -19.83
CA MET A 156 21.70 6.66 -19.57
C MET A 156 20.90 5.85 -18.54
N LEU A 157 20.49 6.48 -17.43
CA LEU A 157 19.63 5.86 -16.42
C LEU A 157 18.23 5.59 -16.99
N SER A 158 17.67 6.56 -17.72
CA SER A 158 16.36 6.51 -18.39
C SER A 158 16.24 5.42 -19.46
N ALA A 159 17.38 4.93 -19.96
CA ALA A 159 17.40 3.82 -20.90
C ALA A 159 17.23 2.47 -20.18
N ILE A 160 17.74 2.36 -18.94
CA ILE A 160 17.65 1.16 -18.09
C ILE A 160 16.27 1.11 -17.43
N ASP A 161 15.91 2.15 -16.68
CA ASP A 161 14.63 2.30 -15.99
C ASP A 161 13.88 3.47 -16.62
N ARG A 162 12.57 3.32 -16.84
CA ARG A 162 11.74 4.31 -17.54
C ARG A 162 10.80 5.06 -16.59
N ASN A 163 11.04 5.00 -15.28
CA ASN A 163 10.25 5.70 -14.27
C ASN A 163 10.16 7.22 -14.59
N PRO A 164 8.96 7.76 -14.91
CA PRO A 164 8.78 9.18 -15.23
C PRO A 164 8.46 10.03 -13.99
N GLY A 165 8.52 9.45 -12.79
CA GLY A 165 8.06 10.08 -11.56
C GLY A 165 8.88 11.30 -11.12
N VAL A 166 8.21 12.17 -10.36
CA VAL A 166 8.79 13.36 -9.72
C VAL A 166 8.22 13.44 -8.30
N PRO A 167 9.05 13.33 -7.25
CA PRO A 167 8.61 13.43 -5.87
C PRO A 167 7.81 14.72 -5.60
N ALA A 168 6.66 14.60 -4.96
CA ALA A 168 5.89 15.75 -4.49
C ALA A 168 5.23 15.45 -3.14
N ALA A 169 5.09 16.49 -2.32
CA ALA A 169 4.56 16.36 -0.97
C ALA A 169 3.14 15.75 -1.00
N THR A 170 2.97 14.62 -0.33
CA THR A 170 1.72 13.89 -0.22
C THR A 170 1.52 13.52 1.23
N ASN A 171 0.50 14.06 1.88
CA ASN A 171 0.24 13.78 3.29
C ASN A 171 -0.25 12.34 3.47
N VAL A 172 0.44 11.57 4.30
CA VAL A 172 0.12 10.19 4.68
C VAL A 172 0.15 10.09 6.20
N THR A 173 -0.89 9.50 6.80
CA THR A 173 -0.94 9.23 8.24
C THR A 173 -0.87 7.73 8.51
N PHE A 174 0.04 7.32 9.38
CA PHE A 174 0.17 5.98 9.92
C PHE A 174 -0.35 5.97 11.35
N ASN A 175 -1.41 5.21 11.61
CA ASN A 175 -1.86 4.91 12.97
C ASN A 175 -1.39 3.49 13.30
N ILE A 176 -0.57 3.35 14.34
CA ILE A 176 0.07 2.08 14.75
C ILE A 176 0.02 1.95 16.28
N PRO A 177 0.00 0.74 16.88
CA PRO A 177 -0.05 0.62 18.33
C PRO A 177 1.27 1.07 18.98
N ILE A 178 1.21 1.74 20.15
CA ILE A 178 2.42 2.05 20.96
C ILE A 178 2.97 0.81 21.68
N SER A 179 2.16 -0.24 21.79
CA SER A 179 2.47 -1.50 22.45
C SER A 179 2.05 -2.66 21.53
N PRO A 180 2.82 -2.90 20.45
CA PRO A 180 2.56 -4.01 19.54
C PRO A 180 2.69 -5.36 20.26
N VAL A 181 1.99 -6.38 19.77
CA VAL A 181 2.00 -7.73 20.33
C VAL A 181 2.40 -8.71 19.23
N VAL A 182 3.32 -9.61 19.55
CA VAL A 182 3.75 -10.70 18.64
C VAL A 182 2.55 -11.61 18.35
N SER A 183 2.20 -11.72 17.08
CA SER A 183 1.17 -12.64 16.58
C SER A 183 1.69 -14.07 16.59
N VAL A 184 0.81 -15.03 16.91
CA VAL A 184 1.09 -16.47 16.79
C VAL A 184 1.26 -16.90 15.33
N THR A 185 0.70 -16.13 14.38
CA THR A 185 0.83 -16.37 12.94
C THR A 185 1.20 -15.06 12.26
N PRO A 186 2.40 -14.94 11.68
CA PRO A 186 2.77 -13.77 10.90
C PRO A 186 1.85 -13.55 9.69
N SER A 187 1.69 -12.29 9.29
CA SER A 187 0.92 -11.91 8.11
C SER A 187 1.77 -11.32 7.00
N CYS A 188 1.28 -11.42 5.78
CA CYS A 188 1.99 -10.99 4.58
C CYS A 188 2.04 -9.45 4.44
N THR A 189 3.09 -8.96 3.77
CA THR A 189 3.24 -7.55 3.42
C THR A 189 2.43 -7.19 2.17
N SER A 190 1.98 -5.93 2.06
CA SER A 190 1.47 -5.38 0.81
C SER A 190 2.62 -4.88 -0.07
N LEU A 191 2.40 -4.78 -1.39
CA LEU A 191 3.35 -4.14 -2.33
C LEU A 191 3.39 -2.59 -2.20
N GLY A 192 2.72 -2.04 -1.20
CA GLY A 192 2.65 -0.61 -0.96
C GLY A 192 3.37 -0.25 0.33
N ALA A 193 2.97 0.87 0.91
CA ALA A 193 3.44 1.31 2.21
C ALA A 193 3.28 0.22 3.30
N ILE A 194 4.40 -0.28 3.84
CA ILE A 194 4.47 -1.21 4.98
C ILE A 194 4.87 -0.55 6.30
N GLY A 195 5.41 0.67 6.24
CA GLY A 195 5.90 1.42 7.39
C GLY A 195 6.32 2.83 7.02
N VAL A 196 6.95 3.53 7.96
CA VAL A 196 7.43 4.90 7.79
C VAL A 196 8.71 5.13 8.60
N THR A 197 9.70 5.79 8.01
CA THR A 197 10.94 6.16 8.69
C THR A 197 10.74 7.38 9.60
N LEU A 198 11.63 7.56 10.57
CA LEU A 198 11.68 8.80 11.37
C LEU A 198 12.07 10.03 10.54
N ASN A 199 12.73 9.85 9.37
CA ASN A 199 12.98 10.96 8.44
C ASN A 199 11.79 11.30 7.53
N GLY A 200 10.64 10.62 7.68
CA GLY A 200 9.37 11.01 7.05
C GLY A 200 9.07 10.40 5.69
N VAL A 201 9.87 9.42 5.25
CA VAL A 201 9.68 8.72 3.98
C VAL A 201 8.97 7.39 4.24
N VAL A 202 8.04 7.05 3.36
CA VAL A 202 7.30 5.79 3.43
C VAL A 202 8.19 4.61 3.04
N LEU A 203 8.11 3.52 3.80
CA LEU A 203 8.77 2.25 3.49
C LEU A 203 7.82 1.33 2.72
N TYR A 204 8.29 0.75 1.63
CA TYR A 204 7.64 -0.32 0.87
C TYR A 204 8.40 -1.63 1.14
N ASN A 205 7.79 -2.77 0.80
CA ASN A 205 8.48 -4.06 0.92
C ASN A 205 9.57 -4.22 -0.17
N ALA A 206 10.38 -5.27 -0.09
CA ALA A 206 11.60 -5.41 -0.91
C ALA A 206 11.40 -5.60 -2.43
N VAL A 207 10.17 -5.54 -2.96
CA VAL A 207 9.88 -5.88 -4.37
C VAL A 207 9.25 -4.76 -5.18
N ASP A 208 9.55 -4.77 -6.48
CA ASP A 208 8.96 -3.87 -7.48
C ASP A 208 7.50 -4.28 -7.81
N ALA A 209 6.87 -3.53 -8.72
CA ALA A 209 5.52 -3.85 -9.20
C ALA A 209 5.41 -5.21 -9.92
N ARG A 210 6.52 -5.81 -10.36
CA ARG A 210 6.59 -7.11 -11.03
C ARG A 210 6.82 -8.28 -10.05
N GLY A 211 7.34 -8.01 -8.86
CA GLY A 211 7.75 -9.01 -7.87
C GLY A 211 9.26 -9.29 -7.85
N ASN A 212 10.07 -8.53 -8.60
CA ASN A 212 11.53 -8.62 -8.58
C ASN A 212 12.12 -7.84 -7.39
N ASP A 213 13.38 -8.07 -7.07
CA ASP A 213 14.15 -7.26 -6.11
C ASP A 213 14.24 -5.78 -6.55
N ALA A 214 13.45 -4.90 -5.92
CA ALA A 214 13.36 -3.49 -6.32
C ALA A 214 14.73 -2.78 -6.24
N VAL A 215 15.50 -3.09 -5.19
CA VAL A 215 16.78 -2.43 -4.91
C VAL A 215 17.84 -2.86 -5.93
N ALA A 216 17.78 -4.10 -6.40
CA ALA A 216 18.66 -4.59 -7.45
C ALA A 216 18.23 -4.14 -8.86
N HIS A 217 16.92 -4.10 -9.17
CA HIS A 217 16.42 -3.84 -10.53
C HIS A 217 16.16 -2.37 -10.85
N GLU A 218 15.57 -1.59 -9.94
CA GLU A 218 15.11 -0.21 -10.20
C GLU A 218 16.20 0.85 -9.96
N ILE A 219 16.09 2.00 -10.61
CA ILE A 219 17.00 3.13 -10.36
C ILE A 219 16.46 3.98 -9.21
N VAL A 220 17.01 3.73 -8.02
CA VAL A 220 16.88 4.60 -6.84
C VAL A 220 17.95 5.69 -6.85
N ASP A 221 17.72 6.77 -6.11
CA ASP A 221 18.71 7.83 -5.92
C ASP A 221 19.79 7.48 -4.89
N GLU A 222 20.88 8.27 -4.85
CA GLU A 222 22.00 8.10 -3.91
C GLU A 222 21.59 8.21 -2.43
N PHE A 223 20.34 8.63 -2.14
CA PHE A 223 19.74 8.66 -0.81
C PHE A 223 18.73 7.53 -0.58
N GLY A 224 18.70 6.56 -1.50
CA GLY A 224 18.09 5.23 -1.41
C GLY A 224 16.62 5.13 -1.77
N GLY A 225 16.02 6.19 -2.34
CA GLY A 225 14.59 6.20 -2.67
C GLY A 225 14.27 6.47 -4.13
N HIS A 226 13.00 6.24 -4.48
CA HIS A 226 12.46 6.59 -5.80
C HIS A 226 10.94 6.88 -5.73
N PRO A 227 10.36 7.59 -6.72
CA PRO A 227 8.94 7.92 -6.74
C PRO A 227 8.10 6.90 -7.54
N ALA A 228 7.02 6.41 -6.93
CA ALA A 228 5.89 5.89 -7.69
C ALA A 228 4.97 7.08 -8.02
N MET A 229 4.98 7.53 -9.29
CA MET A 229 4.39 8.80 -9.73
C MET A 229 4.98 10.01 -8.97
N SER A 230 4.37 10.40 -7.85
CA SER A 230 4.88 11.45 -6.94
C SER A 230 5.19 10.95 -5.53
N ALA A 231 4.82 9.71 -5.20
CA ALA A 231 5.04 9.11 -3.89
C ALA A 231 6.46 8.56 -3.80
N TYR A 232 7.38 9.37 -3.27
CA TYR A 232 8.74 8.95 -2.94
C TYR A 232 8.73 7.89 -1.83
N HIS A 233 9.53 6.83 -1.94
CA HIS A 233 9.54 5.74 -0.97
C HIS A 233 10.89 5.00 -0.97
N TYR A 234 11.09 4.20 0.07
CA TYR A 234 12.27 3.37 0.30
C TYR A 234 11.90 1.88 0.27
N HIS A 235 12.71 1.05 -0.42
CA HIS A 235 12.63 -0.42 -0.37
C HIS A 235 13.72 -1.06 0.53
N TYR A 236 14.76 -0.28 0.86
CA TYR A 236 15.80 -0.60 1.84
C TYR A 236 16.07 0.64 2.70
N LEU A 237 16.74 0.47 3.84
CA LEU A 237 17.11 1.60 4.69
C LEU A 237 18.41 2.25 4.20
N PRO A 238 18.45 3.55 3.86
CA PRO A 238 19.71 4.22 3.57
C PRO A 238 20.59 4.30 4.83
N GLU A 239 21.86 3.87 4.75
CA GLU A 239 22.78 3.77 5.91
C GLU A 239 22.83 5.03 6.77
N ARG A 240 22.75 6.23 6.15
CA ARG A 240 22.76 7.53 6.85
C ARG A 240 21.66 7.70 7.90
N LEU A 241 20.58 6.92 7.82
CA LEU A 241 19.48 6.98 8.79
C LEU A 241 19.86 6.25 10.09
N ASP A 242 20.73 5.24 10.00
CA ASP A 242 21.32 4.60 11.16
C ASP A 242 22.47 5.44 11.72
N SER A 243 22.10 6.40 12.56
CA SER A 243 22.99 7.48 13.01
C SER A 243 22.94 7.71 14.52
N ALA A 244 22.22 6.84 15.25
CA ALA A 244 21.92 7.01 16.67
C ALA A 244 22.03 5.68 17.46
N PRO A 245 23.22 5.05 17.50
CA PRO A 245 23.42 3.78 18.20
C PRO A 245 23.14 3.90 19.71
N MET A 246 22.67 2.78 20.27
CA MET A 246 22.40 2.56 21.67
C MET A 246 23.70 2.33 22.47
N SER A 247 23.60 2.30 23.80
CA SER A 247 24.77 2.25 24.70
C SER A 247 25.59 0.95 24.64
N ASP A 248 25.01 -0.10 24.08
CA ASP A 248 25.58 -1.43 23.84
C ASP A 248 26.12 -1.59 22.41
N GLY A 249 26.03 -0.56 21.56
CA GLY A 249 26.44 -0.59 20.16
C GLY A 249 25.33 -0.99 19.19
N HIS A 250 24.19 -1.47 19.68
CA HIS A 250 23.02 -1.78 18.85
C HIS A 250 22.53 -0.54 18.10
N SER A 251 22.09 -0.68 16.85
CA SER A 251 21.57 0.44 16.06
C SER A 251 20.41 1.16 16.72
N GLY A 252 20.19 2.41 16.30
CA GLY A 252 19.06 3.21 16.76
C GLY A 252 17.74 2.79 16.13
N LEU A 253 16.62 3.28 16.71
CA LEU A 253 15.32 3.25 16.06
C LEU A 253 15.36 4.19 14.84
N VAL A 254 15.03 3.67 13.65
CA VAL A 254 15.03 4.42 12.38
C VAL A 254 13.65 4.58 11.75
N GLY A 255 12.65 3.82 12.21
CA GLY A 255 11.28 3.90 11.72
C GLY A 255 10.31 3.00 12.48
N TYR A 256 9.08 2.92 11.98
CA TYR A 256 8.07 1.99 12.50
C TYR A 256 7.36 1.27 11.36
N ILE A 257 7.04 0.00 11.61
CA ILE A 257 6.25 -0.86 10.73
C ILE A 257 4.76 -0.74 11.11
N ARG A 258 3.85 -1.04 10.17
CA ARG A 258 2.39 -0.91 10.37
C ARG A 258 1.82 -1.70 11.54
N ASP A 259 2.48 -2.80 11.94
CA ASP A 259 2.11 -3.59 13.11
C ASP A 259 2.56 -2.99 14.44
N GLY A 260 3.24 -1.83 14.40
CA GLY A 260 3.65 -1.03 15.54
C GLY A 260 5.05 -1.32 16.08
N PHE A 261 5.69 -2.39 15.62
CA PHE A 261 7.08 -2.67 15.99
C PHE A 261 8.03 -1.65 15.36
N GLY A 262 9.11 -1.36 16.09
CA GLY A 262 10.17 -0.49 15.59
C GLY A 262 10.98 -1.18 14.50
N LEU A 263 11.41 -0.40 13.52
CA LEU A 263 12.50 -0.75 12.62
C LEU A 263 13.77 -0.08 13.13
N TYR A 264 14.83 -0.87 13.26
CA TYR A 264 16.16 -0.49 13.69
C TYR A 264 17.15 -0.55 12.52
N GLY A 265 18.34 -0.01 12.71
CA GLY A 265 19.40 0.00 11.71
C GLY A 265 20.06 -1.35 11.48
N TYR A 266 21.36 -1.34 11.14
CA TYR A 266 22.10 -2.50 10.63
C TYR A 266 22.76 -3.35 11.72
N ASP A 267 23.08 -2.77 12.88
CA ASP A 267 23.92 -3.37 13.90
C ASP A 267 23.13 -3.92 15.10
N GLY A 268 23.52 -5.10 15.57
CA GLY A 268 23.05 -5.69 16.83
C GLY A 268 23.92 -5.35 18.04
N GLU A 269 23.76 -6.09 19.14
CA GLU A 269 24.58 -5.93 20.35
C GLU A 269 26.08 -5.97 20.02
N GLY A 270 26.84 -5.00 20.53
CA GLY A 270 28.27 -4.86 20.27
C GLY A 270 28.64 -4.01 19.07
N GLY A 271 27.67 -3.55 18.26
CA GLY A 271 27.94 -2.84 17.01
C GLY A 271 28.38 -3.79 15.89
N VAL A 272 27.72 -4.94 15.78
CA VAL A 272 28.01 -5.99 14.79
C VAL A 272 26.90 -5.99 13.75
N GLU A 273 27.24 -5.82 12.46
CA GLU A 273 26.25 -5.85 11.37
C GLU A 273 25.50 -7.20 11.35
N LEU A 274 24.17 -7.13 11.30
CA LEU A 274 23.28 -8.27 11.29
C LEU A 274 23.08 -8.85 9.89
N THR A 275 23.02 -10.17 9.83
CA THR A 275 22.73 -10.93 8.62
C THR A 275 21.36 -11.60 8.70
N ASN A 276 20.90 -12.16 7.58
CA ASN A 276 19.74 -13.06 7.55
C ASN A 276 19.80 -14.21 8.57
N ALA A 277 21.00 -14.63 8.99
CA ALA A 277 21.17 -15.74 9.93
C ALA A 277 20.83 -15.34 11.39
N ASP A 278 20.90 -14.05 11.70
CA ASP A 278 20.71 -13.48 13.04
C ASP A 278 19.26 -13.02 13.32
N LEU A 279 18.39 -13.15 12.31
CA LEU A 279 17.01 -12.67 12.29
C LEU A 279 16.01 -13.81 12.04
N ASP A 280 14.76 -13.64 12.45
CA ASP A 280 13.69 -14.63 12.37
C ASP A 280 12.99 -14.69 10.99
N GLU A 281 11.90 -15.47 10.88
CA GLU A 281 11.15 -15.58 9.63
C GLU A 281 10.47 -14.29 9.13
N CYS A 282 10.42 -13.24 9.97
CA CYS A 282 9.94 -11.91 9.62
C CYS A 282 11.04 -10.85 9.56
N HIS A 283 12.31 -11.23 9.68
CA HIS A 283 13.47 -10.31 9.62
C HIS A 283 13.57 -9.40 10.86
N GLY A 284 13.18 -9.92 12.03
CA GLY A 284 13.43 -9.28 13.32
C GLY A 284 13.93 -10.28 14.36
N HIS A 285 14.16 -9.81 15.59
CA HIS A 285 14.46 -10.69 16.73
C HIS A 285 13.96 -10.08 18.04
N ASP A 286 14.05 -10.83 19.14
CA ASP A 286 13.79 -10.33 20.50
C ASP A 286 15.11 -10.07 21.23
N HIS A 287 15.31 -8.83 21.67
CA HIS A 287 16.51 -8.39 22.40
C HIS A 287 16.08 -7.77 23.74
N SER A 288 16.47 -8.34 24.87
CA SER A 288 16.10 -7.80 26.18
C SER A 288 17.01 -6.62 26.57
N PRO A 289 16.47 -5.44 26.99
CA PRO A 289 15.09 -5.19 27.43
C PRO A 289 14.18 -4.58 26.37
N LEU A 290 14.64 -4.40 25.13
CA LEU A 290 13.91 -3.75 24.03
C LEU A 290 12.68 -4.56 23.57
N GLY A 291 12.75 -5.89 23.64
CA GLY A 291 11.76 -6.84 23.14
C GLY A 291 11.88 -7.09 21.63
N TYR A 292 10.83 -7.65 21.04
CA TYR A 292 10.78 -7.90 19.60
C TYR A 292 10.80 -6.59 18.78
N HIS A 293 11.65 -6.55 17.75
CA HIS A 293 11.73 -5.45 16.79
C HIS A 293 12.38 -5.95 15.48
N TYR A 294 12.31 -5.13 14.42
CA TYR A 294 12.90 -5.43 13.11
C TYR A 294 14.23 -4.71 12.91
N HIS A 295 15.08 -5.25 12.04
CA HIS A 295 16.33 -4.64 11.63
C HIS A 295 16.37 -4.37 10.13
N ALA A 296 17.15 -3.36 9.74
CA ALA A 296 17.61 -3.25 8.37
C ALA A 296 18.83 -4.16 8.14
N THR A 297 19.00 -4.66 6.93
CA THR A 297 20.20 -5.42 6.53
C THR A 297 20.53 -5.10 5.07
N ILE A 298 21.79 -5.27 4.65
CA ILE A 298 22.12 -5.08 3.24
C ILE A 298 21.75 -6.29 2.37
N GLU A 299 21.38 -7.42 2.98
CA GLU A 299 20.74 -8.55 2.30
C GLU A 299 19.22 -8.34 2.12
N TYR A 300 18.67 -8.82 1.00
CA TYR A 300 17.22 -9.01 0.83
C TYR A 300 16.63 -9.89 1.96
N PRO A 301 15.46 -9.56 2.55
CA PRO A 301 14.48 -8.52 2.16
C PRO A 301 14.72 -7.10 2.71
N TYR A 302 15.94 -6.76 3.14
CA TYR A 302 16.40 -5.43 3.56
C TYR A 302 15.75 -4.78 4.80
N THR A 303 14.50 -5.12 5.16
CA THR A 303 13.75 -4.53 6.27
C THR A 303 12.83 -5.53 6.99
N ILE A 304 11.75 -5.99 6.37
CA ILE A 304 10.86 -7.01 6.94
C ILE A 304 10.55 -8.13 5.95
N GLY A 305 10.53 -9.37 6.46
CA GLY A 305 10.03 -10.54 5.74
C GLY A 305 8.52 -10.68 5.85
N CYS A 306 7.94 -10.33 6.99
CA CYS A 306 6.50 -10.33 7.26
C CYS A 306 6.14 -9.38 8.40
N TYR A 307 4.84 -9.15 8.61
CA TYR A 307 4.37 -8.59 9.88
C TYR A 307 4.32 -9.69 10.94
N ARG A 308 5.18 -9.55 11.94
CA ARG A 308 5.20 -10.33 13.18
C ARG A 308 4.07 -9.94 14.12
N GLY A 309 3.65 -8.67 14.12
CA GLY A 309 2.46 -8.22 14.83
C GLY A 309 1.21 -8.26 13.96
N ASP A 310 0.15 -7.61 14.43
CA ASP A 310 -1.07 -7.38 13.64
C ASP A 310 -1.06 -5.94 13.07
N PRO A 311 -0.85 -5.75 11.75
CA PRO A 311 -0.86 -4.44 11.09
C PRO A 311 -2.24 -3.75 11.10
N GLU A 312 -3.29 -4.46 11.54
CA GLU A 312 -4.65 -3.94 11.66
C GLU A 312 -5.02 -3.60 13.11
N SER A 313 -4.19 -3.98 14.11
CA SER A 313 -4.50 -3.78 15.54
C SER A 313 -4.70 -2.32 15.95
N ALA A 314 -3.99 -1.39 15.32
CA ALA A 314 -4.16 0.04 15.55
C ALA A 314 -5.52 0.56 15.08
N PHE A 315 -6.14 -0.08 14.08
CA PHE A 315 -7.43 0.34 13.55
C PHE A 315 -8.54 0.03 14.56
N PHE A 316 -8.53 -1.18 15.15
CA PHE A 316 -9.40 -1.55 16.26
C PHE A 316 -9.15 -0.69 17.51
N SER A 317 -7.88 -0.42 17.85
CA SER A 317 -7.57 0.53 18.92
C SER A 317 -8.04 1.95 18.59
N SER A 318 -8.06 2.33 17.31
CA SER A 318 -8.48 3.69 16.88
C SER A 318 -9.97 3.89 17.01
N ALA A 319 -10.78 2.86 16.80
CA ALA A 319 -12.20 2.91 17.15
C ALA A 319 -12.38 3.25 18.64
N SER A 320 -11.73 2.51 19.56
CA SER A 320 -11.86 2.77 21.01
C SER A 320 -11.17 4.06 21.50
N ALA A 321 -10.02 4.42 20.94
CA ALA A 321 -9.29 5.64 21.32
C ALA A 321 -9.94 6.92 20.75
N PHE A 322 -10.64 6.79 19.63
CA PHE A 322 -11.53 7.82 19.09
C PHE A 322 -12.84 7.87 19.89
N GLU A 323 -13.35 6.75 20.40
CA GLU A 323 -14.49 6.69 21.34
C GLU A 323 -14.22 7.57 22.58
N ASP A 324 -13.03 7.47 23.20
CA ASP A 324 -12.61 8.35 24.31
C ASP A 324 -12.45 9.84 23.91
N LYS A 325 -12.05 10.12 22.66
CA LYS A 325 -11.84 11.48 22.14
C LYS A 325 -13.08 12.15 21.54
N VAL A 326 -14.10 11.37 21.18
CA VAL A 326 -15.36 11.85 20.59
C VAL A 326 -16.52 11.79 21.58
N SER A 327 -16.49 10.89 22.57
CA SER A 327 -17.36 11.01 23.76
C SER A 327 -17.17 12.34 24.52
N THR A 328 -16.02 12.99 24.33
CA THR A 328 -15.71 14.33 24.86
C THR A 328 -16.03 15.49 23.91
N ILE A 329 -16.50 15.23 22.68
CA ILE A 329 -16.96 16.24 21.71
C ILE A 329 -18.46 16.07 21.44
N PRO A 330 -19.34 16.80 22.14
CA PRO A 330 -20.76 16.80 21.83
C PRO A 330 -21.04 17.63 20.56
N GLN A 331 -20.87 17.00 19.40
CA GLN A 331 -21.42 17.48 18.12
C GLN A 331 -22.58 16.58 17.69
N GLU A 332 -23.77 16.94 18.17
CA GLU A 332 -25.04 16.56 17.54
C GLU A 332 -24.98 16.91 16.05
N VAL A 333 -25.30 15.95 15.19
CA VAL A 333 -25.43 16.17 13.74
C VAL A 333 -26.80 16.82 13.47
N LYS A 334 -26.79 18.03 12.90
CA LYS A 334 -27.95 18.94 12.92
C LYS A 334 -28.74 19.00 11.62
N THR A 335 -28.14 18.71 10.47
CA THR A 335 -28.90 18.75 9.22
C THR A 335 -29.66 17.43 9.02
N GLU A 336 -30.94 17.52 8.63
CA GLU A 336 -31.74 16.30 8.35
C GLU A 336 -31.16 15.41 7.24
N PRO A 337 -30.50 15.91 6.17
CA PRO A 337 -29.77 15.05 5.24
C PRO A 337 -28.72 14.15 5.92
N ALA A 338 -27.92 14.70 6.84
CA ALA A 338 -26.92 13.94 7.57
C ALA A 338 -27.56 13.00 8.62
N ARG A 339 -28.61 13.45 9.33
CA ARG A 339 -29.38 12.58 10.26
C ARG A 339 -30.06 11.42 9.52
N ALA A 340 -30.59 11.65 8.33
CA ALA A 340 -31.19 10.61 7.48
C ALA A 340 -30.14 9.62 6.96
N PHE A 341 -28.96 10.09 6.56
CA PHE A 341 -27.82 9.23 6.19
C PHE A 341 -27.41 8.32 7.35
N LEU A 342 -27.23 8.86 8.56
CA LEU A 342 -26.87 8.07 9.74
C LEU A 342 -27.95 7.04 10.11
N ARG A 343 -29.24 7.40 10.07
CA ARG A 343 -30.36 6.46 10.29
C ARG A 343 -30.36 5.32 9.26
N GLY A 344 -30.12 5.64 7.98
CA GLY A 344 -30.00 4.65 6.91
C GLY A 344 -28.81 3.71 7.11
N MET A 345 -27.64 4.26 7.41
CA MET A 345 -26.41 3.47 7.64
C MET A 345 -26.51 2.59 8.89
N ILE A 346 -27.16 3.03 9.98
CA ILE A 346 -27.47 2.17 11.14
C ILE A 346 -28.30 0.95 10.72
N ALA A 347 -29.36 1.16 9.92
CA ALA A 347 -30.23 0.07 9.45
C ALA A 347 -29.51 -0.87 8.47
N HIS A 348 -28.55 -0.34 7.71
CA HIS A 348 -27.66 -1.09 6.82
C HIS A 348 -26.72 -2.00 7.62
N HIS A 349 -25.91 -1.43 8.52
CA HIS A 349 -25.03 -2.19 9.43
C HIS A 349 -25.79 -3.24 10.25
N GLN A 350 -27.03 -2.97 10.67
CA GLN A 350 -27.84 -3.94 11.40
C GLN A 350 -28.17 -5.19 10.57
N GLN A 351 -28.37 -5.06 9.25
CA GLN A 351 -28.55 -6.22 8.38
C GLN A 351 -27.24 -7.01 8.18
N ALA A 352 -26.09 -6.35 8.13
CA ALA A 352 -24.79 -7.04 8.13
C ALA A 352 -24.61 -7.88 9.42
N LEU A 353 -24.97 -7.34 10.59
CA LEU A 353 -24.96 -8.09 11.85
C LEU A 353 -25.93 -9.29 11.83
N ASP A 354 -27.11 -9.15 11.23
CA ASP A 354 -28.07 -10.25 11.07
C ASP A 354 -27.51 -11.38 10.17
N MET A 355 -26.76 -11.03 9.12
CA MET A 355 -26.04 -12.01 8.27
C MET A 355 -24.90 -12.69 9.02
N VAL A 356 -24.09 -11.93 9.76
CA VAL A 356 -22.99 -12.43 10.60
C VAL A 356 -23.49 -13.41 11.67
N ALA A 357 -24.66 -13.16 12.27
CA ALA A 357 -25.28 -14.04 13.28
C ALA A 357 -25.64 -15.45 12.74
N LEU A 358 -25.62 -15.66 11.42
CA LEU A 358 -25.83 -16.97 10.79
C LEU A 358 -24.54 -17.83 10.82
N VAL A 359 -23.37 -17.20 10.71
CA VAL A 359 -22.07 -17.87 10.49
C VAL A 359 -21.77 -18.96 11.51
N ARG A 360 -22.00 -18.69 12.81
CA ARG A 360 -21.70 -19.64 13.90
C ARG A 360 -22.45 -20.98 13.77
N ARG A 361 -23.63 -20.99 13.14
CA ARG A 361 -24.46 -22.20 12.98
C ARG A 361 -24.43 -22.78 11.56
N SER A 362 -24.03 -21.99 10.57
CA SER A 362 -24.11 -22.40 9.15
C SER A 362 -22.80 -22.86 8.54
N THR A 363 -21.64 -22.60 9.16
CA THR A 363 -20.34 -23.05 8.62
C THR A 363 -19.30 -23.41 9.69
N TYR A 364 -18.33 -24.22 9.29
CA TYR A 364 -17.10 -24.52 10.03
C TYR A 364 -15.84 -23.89 9.37
N GLY A 365 -15.99 -23.19 8.23
CA GLY A 365 -14.89 -22.52 7.54
C GLY A 365 -14.19 -21.50 8.44
N ARG A 366 -12.87 -21.67 8.61
CA ARG A 366 -12.06 -20.82 9.50
C ARG A 366 -12.07 -19.36 9.04
N ASP A 367 -11.71 -19.12 7.79
CA ASP A 367 -11.66 -17.78 7.18
C ASP A 367 -13.00 -17.03 7.30
N ILE A 368 -14.12 -17.73 7.12
CA ILE A 368 -15.49 -17.16 7.24
C ILE A 368 -15.83 -16.81 8.69
N ARG A 369 -15.36 -17.61 9.67
CA ARG A 369 -15.56 -17.31 11.09
C ARG A 369 -14.68 -16.15 11.55
N GLU A 370 -13.43 -16.07 11.09
CA GLU A 370 -12.51 -14.99 11.45
C GLU A 370 -12.98 -13.64 10.88
N ILE A 371 -13.41 -13.60 9.60
CA ILE A 371 -13.95 -12.38 9.00
C ILE A 371 -15.27 -11.95 9.64
N ALA A 372 -16.16 -12.89 9.96
CA ALA A 372 -17.44 -12.60 10.61
C ALA A 372 -17.27 -12.01 12.02
N VAL A 373 -16.28 -12.45 12.80
CA VAL A 373 -15.98 -11.86 14.12
C VAL A 373 -15.47 -10.43 13.98
N ARG A 374 -14.61 -10.15 12.99
CA ARG A 374 -14.10 -8.80 12.70
C ARG A 374 -15.26 -7.86 12.31
N MET A 375 -16.09 -8.27 11.35
CA MET A 375 -17.30 -7.53 10.95
C MET A 375 -18.25 -7.30 12.13
N GLN A 376 -18.44 -8.30 13.00
CA GLN A 376 -19.33 -8.15 14.17
C GLN A 376 -18.89 -7.03 15.10
N ILE A 377 -17.58 -6.89 15.31
CA ILE A 377 -16.99 -5.89 16.22
C ILE A 377 -17.12 -4.50 15.59
N ALA A 378 -16.54 -4.32 14.38
CA ALA A 378 -16.53 -3.03 13.68
C ALA A 378 -17.94 -2.45 13.49
N GLN A 379 -18.85 -3.21 12.87
CA GLN A 379 -20.20 -2.76 12.57
C GLN A 379 -21.01 -2.42 13.83
N ALA A 380 -20.78 -3.13 14.94
CA ALA A 380 -21.45 -2.84 16.21
C ALA A 380 -20.89 -1.59 16.92
N GLU A 381 -19.62 -1.25 16.71
CA GLU A 381 -19.01 -0.02 17.22
C GLU A 381 -19.43 1.20 16.39
N GLU A 382 -19.43 1.08 15.07
CA GLU A 382 -19.97 2.09 14.14
C GLU A 382 -21.45 2.41 14.45
N ILE A 383 -22.29 1.41 14.72
CA ILE A 383 -23.71 1.62 15.12
C ILE A 383 -23.80 2.48 16.39
N LYS A 384 -23.05 2.17 17.46
CA LYS A 384 -23.07 2.96 18.70
C LYS A 384 -22.65 4.40 18.43
N LEU A 385 -21.62 4.59 17.61
CA LEU A 385 -21.09 5.89 17.27
C LEU A 385 -22.14 6.74 16.53
N MET A 386 -22.77 6.19 15.48
CA MET A 386 -23.86 6.86 14.75
C MET A 386 -25.06 7.16 15.65
N GLN A 387 -25.44 6.23 16.53
CA GLN A 387 -26.52 6.44 17.52
C GLN A 387 -26.20 7.58 18.50
N SER A 388 -24.94 7.72 18.91
CA SER A 388 -24.50 8.81 19.80
C SER A 388 -24.69 10.20 19.16
N TRP A 389 -24.39 10.33 17.86
CA TRP A 389 -24.51 11.60 17.11
C TRP A 389 -25.95 12.00 16.80
N LEU A 390 -26.88 11.04 16.79
CA LEU A 390 -28.32 11.28 16.67
C LEU A 390 -28.99 11.74 17.97
N ASN A 391 -28.27 11.75 19.10
CA ASN A 391 -28.76 12.15 20.43
C ASN A 391 -30.00 11.34 20.91
N GLY A 392 -30.06 10.05 20.55
CA GLY A 392 -31.16 9.16 20.94
C GLY A 392 -32.41 9.18 20.06
N ASP A 393 -32.47 10.01 19.00
CA ASP A 393 -33.54 9.99 17.99
C ASP A 393 -33.43 8.77 17.05
N VAL A 394 -33.55 7.56 17.61
CA VAL A 394 -33.54 6.30 16.88
C VAL A 394 -34.96 5.75 16.80
N ILE A 395 -35.68 6.08 15.72
CA ILE A 395 -36.94 5.39 15.39
C ILE A 395 -36.57 4.07 14.72
N LEU A 396 -36.58 2.99 15.50
CA LEU A 396 -36.46 1.61 15.03
C LEU A 396 -37.85 1.06 14.68
N ASP A 397 -38.50 1.62 13.67
CA ASP A 397 -39.74 1.06 13.13
C ASP A 397 -39.93 1.43 11.65
N GLY A 398 -39.91 0.42 10.78
CA GLY A 398 -40.49 0.37 9.43
C GLY A 398 -40.03 1.38 8.36
N ASP A 399 -40.30 2.67 8.58
CA ASP A 399 -40.55 3.65 7.52
C ASP A 399 -39.59 4.85 7.64
N VAL A 400 -38.33 4.68 7.23
CA VAL A 400 -37.41 5.82 7.05
C VAL A 400 -37.72 6.48 5.70
N GLU A 401 -38.53 7.55 5.71
CA GLU A 401 -38.66 8.46 4.56
C GLU A 401 -37.33 9.18 4.29
N VAL A 402 -36.43 8.53 3.56
CA VAL A 402 -35.25 9.18 2.97
C VAL A 402 -35.69 9.99 1.75
N VAL A 403 -35.14 11.20 1.58
CA VAL A 403 -35.51 12.11 0.48
C VAL A 403 -35.01 11.61 -0.88
N SER A 404 -35.75 10.66 -1.44
CA SER A 404 -35.80 10.33 -2.87
C SER A 404 -37.26 10.35 -3.31
N GLY A 405 -37.55 10.99 -4.45
CA GLY A 405 -38.92 11.09 -4.98
C GLY A 405 -39.42 9.83 -5.67
N ASP A 406 -39.07 8.64 -5.16
CA ASP A 406 -39.30 7.34 -5.80
C ASP A 406 -39.38 6.23 -4.72
N GLN A 407 -40.61 5.84 -4.34
CA GLN A 407 -40.92 5.07 -3.11
C GLN A 407 -40.62 3.54 -3.17
N ASP A 408 -39.67 3.08 -3.98
CA ASP A 408 -39.54 1.63 -4.26
C ASP A 408 -38.08 1.13 -4.40
N ARG A 409 -37.12 1.78 -3.73
CA ARG A 409 -35.70 1.37 -3.74
C ARG A 409 -35.19 1.06 -2.33
N LEU A 410 -34.91 -0.22 -2.10
CA LEU A 410 -34.02 -0.68 -1.02
C LEU A 410 -32.72 0.13 -1.05
N MET A 411 -32.13 0.39 0.12
CA MET A 411 -30.79 1.00 0.19
C MET A 411 -29.78 0.12 -0.57
N PRO A 412 -28.81 0.69 -1.30
CA PRO A 412 -27.84 -0.08 -2.07
C PRO A 412 -27.19 -1.21 -1.25
N GLY A 413 -27.09 -2.39 -1.84
CA GLY A 413 -26.49 -3.58 -1.20
C GLY A 413 -27.38 -4.32 -0.19
N MET A 414 -28.51 -3.76 0.26
CA MET A 414 -29.42 -4.46 1.16
C MET A 414 -30.04 -5.70 0.50
N LEU A 415 -29.97 -6.83 1.19
CA LEU A 415 -30.65 -8.06 0.83
C LEU A 415 -32.16 -7.91 1.05
N SER A 416 -32.95 -8.35 0.06
CA SER A 416 -34.38 -8.59 0.24
C SER A 416 -34.61 -9.76 1.21
N GLU A 417 -35.80 -9.84 1.82
CA GLU A 417 -36.14 -10.94 2.73
C GLU A 417 -36.09 -12.31 2.03
N GLU A 418 -36.32 -12.39 0.71
CA GLU A 418 -36.10 -13.62 -0.06
C GLU A 418 -34.61 -14.05 -0.08
N ARG A 419 -33.69 -13.09 -0.24
CA ARG A 419 -32.24 -13.35 -0.19
C ARG A 419 -31.78 -13.70 1.22
N MET A 420 -32.29 -12.99 2.24
CA MET A 420 -32.03 -13.35 3.63
C MET A 420 -32.57 -14.73 3.99
N ALA A 421 -33.77 -15.11 3.54
CA ALA A 421 -34.32 -16.45 3.73
C ALA A 421 -33.46 -17.54 3.06
N LYS A 422 -32.97 -17.30 1.83
CA LYS A 422 -32.00 -18.19 1.15
C LYS A 422 -30.71 -18.35 1.96
N LEU A 423 -30.12 -17.24 2.44
CA LEU A 423 -28.89 -17.27 3.25
C LEU A 423 -29.10 -17.98 4.60
N ARG A 424 -30.25 -17.77 5.26
CA ARG A 424 -30.62 -18.46 6.52
C ARG A 424 -30.80 -19.98 6.34
N ALA A 425 -31.16 -20.45 5.14
CA ALA A 425 -31.37 -21.86 4.83
C ALA A 425 -30.09 -22.59 4.37
N ALA A 426 -29.08 -21.86 3.89
CA ALA A 426 -27.82 -22.43 3.42
C ALA A 426 -26.95 -23.00 4.57
N GLN A 427 -26.09 -23.96 4.23
CA GLN A 427 -25.14 -24.63 5.15
C GLN A 427 -23.82 -24.95 4.42
N GLY A 428 -22.71 -25.03 5.16
CA GLY A 428 -21.41 -25.40 4.62
C GLY A 428 -20.91 -24.46 3.53
N GLU A 429 -20.29 -25.00 2.49
CA GLU A 429 -19.70 -24.22 1.40
C GLU A 429 -20.74 -23.39 0.61
N ASP A 430 -21.99 -23.88 0.50
CA ASP A 430 -23.09 -23.13 -0.10
C ASP A 430 -23.43 -21.88 0.73
N PHE A 431 -23.37 -21.99 2.07
CA PHE A 431 -23.49 -20.83 2.95
C PHE A 431 -22.29 -19.90 2.80
N ASP A 432 -21.07 -20.42 2.77
CA ASP A 432 -19.85 -19.61 2.67
C ASP A 432 -19.85 -18.77 1.38
N ARG A 433 -20.21 -19.39 0.24
CA ARG A 433 -20.34 -18.71 -1.06
C ARG A 433 -21.43 -17.64 -1.04
N LEU A 434 -22.64 -17.97 -0.55
CA LEU A 434 -23.76 -17.03 -0.49
C LEU A 434 -23.50 -15.89 0.49
N PHE A 435 -22.85 -16.16 1.63
CA PHE A 435 -22.47 -15.16 2.62
C PHE A 435 -21.48 -14.16 2.03
N LEU A 436 -20.39 -14.63 1.44
CA LEU A 436 -19.38 -13.77 0.82
C LEU A 436 -19.95 -12.93 -0.33
N GLN A 437 -20.69 -13.54 -1.26
CA GLN A 437 -21.32 -12.82 -2.37
C GLN A 437 -22.28 -11.73 -1.87
N SER A 438 -23.12 -12.08 -0.90
CA SER A 438 -24.10 -11.15 -0.33
C SER A 438 -23.44 -10.03 0.45
N MET A 439 -22.39 -10.34 1.22
CA MET A 439 -21.72 -9.36 2.07
C MET A 439 -20.80 -8.43 1.27
N ILE A 440 -20.19 -8.90 0.18
CA ILE A 440 -19.50 -8.03 -0.80
C ILE A 440 -20.47 -6.99 -1.37
N GLU A 441 -21.62 -7.44 -1.93
CA GLU A 441 -22.62 -6.54 -2.50
C GLU A 441 -23.18 -5.55 -1.45
N HIS A 442 -23.36 -6.02 -0.22
CA HIS A 442 -23.75 -5.18 0.91
C HIS A 442 -22.72 -4.08 1.17
N HIS A 443 -21.43 -4.44 1.30
CA HIS A 443 -20.33 -3.49 1.55
C HIS A 443 -20.14 -2.49 0.40
N GLU A 444 -20.23 -2.93 -0.85
CA GLU A 444 -20.24 -2.04 -2.03
C GLU A 444 -21.42 -1.05 -1.98
N GLY A 445 -22.57 -1.50 -1.48
CA GLY A 445 -23.74 -0.66 -1.21
C GLY A 445 -23.50 0.44 -0.17
N ALA A 446 -22.79 0.14 0.92
CA ALA A 446 -22.41 1.15 1.92
C ALA A 446 -21.48 2.22 1.32
N ILE A 447 -20.49 1.81 0.52
CA ILE A 447 -19.58 2.72 -0.20
C ILE A 447 -20.37 3.62 -1.19
N GLU A 448 -21.36 3.07 -1.89
CA GLU A 448 -22.24 3.82 -2.78
C GLU A 448 -23.14 4.83 -2.03
N MET A 449 -23.70 4.44 -0.87
CA MET A 449 -24.46 5.35 0.00
C MET A 449 -23.60 6.55 0.43
N VAL A 450 -22.34 6.30 0.81
CA VAL A 450 -21.37 7.34 1.14
C VAL A 450 -21.06 8.25 -0.06
N ARG A 451 -20.83 7.68 -1.25
CA ARG A 451 -20.58 8.45 -2.48
C ARG A 451 -21.74 9.38 -2.81
N VAL A 452 -22.97 8.85 -2.82
CA VAL A 452 -24.20 9.61 -3.11
C VAL A 452 -24.44 10.71 -2.08
N PHE A 453 -24.13 10.47 -0.80
CA PHE A 453 -24.22 11.49 0.24
C PHE A 453 -23.24 12.64 -0.02
N LEU A 454 -21.96 12.34 -0.26
CA LEU A 454 -20.94 13.36 -0.57
C LEU A 454 -21.27 14.19 -1.82
N GLU A 455 -21.72 13.54 -2.90
CA GLU A 455 -22.04 14.24 -4.15
C GLU A 455 -23.21 15.22 -4.02
N ARG A 456 -24.17 14.93 -3.14
CA ARG A 456 -25.36 15.76 -2.92
C ARG A 456 -25.18 16.80 -1.82
N PHE A 457 -24.40 16.46 -0.79
CA PHE A 457 -24.41 17.18 0.49
C PHE A 457 -23.01 17.51 1.05
N GLY A 458 -21.91 17.08 0.42
CA GLY A 458 -20.53 17.34 0.87
C GLY A 458 -20.12 18.83 0.90
N SER A 459 -20.95 19.73 0.39
CA SER A 459 -20.77 21.19 0.50
C SER A 459 -21.57 21.83 1.65
N LEU A 460 -22.37 21.07 2.41
CA LEU A 460 -23.25 21.60 3.46
C LEU A 460 -22.56 21.89 4.80
N GLY A 461 -21.27 21.55 4.95
CA GLY A 461 -20.45 22.02 6.08
C GLY A 461 -20.74 21.38 7.45
N ASP A 462 -21.37 20.20 7.47
CA ASP A 462 -21.61 19.44 8.70
C ASP A 462 -20.35 18.69 9.14
N THR A 463 -19.51 19.37 9.94
CA THR A 463 -18.52 18.83 10.89
C THR A 463 -17.46 17.80 10.41
N ILE A 464 -16.19 18.07 10.75
CA ILE A 464 -15.01 17.21 10.54
C ILE A 464 -15.25 15.73 10.91
N VAL A 465 -16.12 15.47 11.89
CA VAL A 465 -16.48 14.12 12.37
C VAL A 465 -17.20 13.29 11.30
N LEU A 466 -18.06 13.90 10.48
CA LEU A 466 -18.82 13.20 9.45
C LEU A 466 -17.95 12.86 8.24
N ASP A 467 -17.08 13.78 7.82
CA ASP A 467 -16.08 13.53 6.76
C ASP A 467 -15.13 12.38 7.15
N TRP A 468 -14.65 12.38 8.41
CA TRP A 468 -13.86 11.28 8.96
C TRP A 468 -14.61 9.94 8.92
N PHE A 469 -15.88 9.92 9.33
CA PHE A 469 -16.70 8.71 9.34
C PHE A 469 -16.96 8.15 7.94
N ILE A 470 -17.15 9.06 6.99
CA ILE A 470 -17.31 8.77 5.56
C ILE A 470 -16.06 8.11 4.98
N ASP A 471 -14.86 8.61 5.31
CA ASP A 471 -13.61 8.01 4.85
C ASP A 471 -13.27 6.70 5.61
N HIS A 472 -13.67 6.59 6.87
CA HIS A 472 -13.61 5.36 7.66
C HIS A 472 -14.46 4.24 7.03
N ILE A 473 -15.75 4.47 6.74
CA ILE A 473 -16.61 3.49 6.06
C ILE A 473 -16.00 3.06 4.72
N LYS A 474 -15.54 4.00 3.87
CA LYS A 474 -14.90 3.63 2.59
C LYS A 474 -13.70 2.72 2.77
N ALA A 475 -12.85 3.02 3.76
CA ALA A 475 -11.64 2.26 4.04
C ALA A 475 -11.98 0.85 4.56
N GLU A 476 -12.79 0.73 5.60
CA GLU A 476 -13.13 -0.56 6.20
C GLU A 476 -13.91 -1.46 5.23
N GLN A 477 -14.99 -0.94 4.64
CA GLN A 477 -15.83 -1.70 3.70
C GLN A 477 -15.01 -2.14 2.47
N GLY A 478 -14.11 -1.28 1.97
CA GLY A 478 -13.23 -1.60 0.84
C GLY A 478 -12.19 -2.69 1.16
N ILE A 479 -11.61 -2.67 2.37
CA ILE A 479 -10.70 -3.71 2.85
C ILE A 479 -11.42 -5.06 3.00
N GLU A 480 -12.61 -5.06 3.59
CA GLU A 480 -13.40 -6.27 3.78
C GLU A 480 -13.94 -6.82 2.46
N VAL A 481 -14.33 -6.00 1.48
CA VAL A 481 -14.62 -6.44 0.09
C VAL A 481 -13.40 -7.14 -0.53
N ALA A 482 -12.20 -6.58 -0.39
CA ALA A 482 -10.98 -7.17 -0.93
C ALA A 482 -10.57 -8.46 -0.19
N ARG A 483 -10.89 -8.59 1.10
CA ARG A 483 -10.70 -9.82 1.90
C ARG A 483 -11.70 -10.89 1.48
N MET A 484 -13.00 -10.58 1.46
CA MET A 484 -14.06 -11.48 1.04
C MET A 484 -13.86 -12.00 -0.37
N SER A 485 -13.50 -11.14 -1.33
CA SER A 485 -13.26 -11.52 -2.72
C SER A 485 -12.13 -12.54 -2.86
N ARG A 486 -11.06 -12.43 -2.05
CA ARG A 486 -9.96 -13.41 -1.98
C ARG A 486 -10.34 -14.73 -1.32
N ILE A 487 -11.33 -14.75 -0.42
CA ILE A 487 -11.88 -16.00 0.11
C ILE A 487 -12.79 -16.64 -0.94
N LEU A 488 -13.68 -15.85 -1.56
CA LEU A 488 -14.64 -16.31 -2.56
C LEU A 488 -13.96 -16.91 -3.79
N ALA A 489 -12.85 -16.31 -4.24
CA ALA A 489 -12.02 -16.83 -5.34
C ALA A 489 -11.32 -18.17 -5.02
N ARG A 490 -11.15 -18.54 -3.74
CA ARG A 490 -10.61 -19.84 -3.31
C ARG A 490 -11.70 -20.92 -3.13
N LEU A 491 -12.97 -20.53 -3.22
CA LEU A 491 -14.14 -21.44 -3.23
C LEU A 491 -14.66 -21.68 -4.67
N GLN A 492 -13.94 -21.24 -5.70
CA GLN A 492 -14.29 -21.43 -7.11
C GLN A 492 -13.34 -22.44 -7.76
#